data_AF-A0A852NK03-F1
#
_entry.id   AF-A0A852NK03-F1
#
_cell.length_a   1.000
_cell.length_b   1.000
_cell.length_c   1.000
_cell.angle_alpha   90.00
_cell.angle_beta   90.00
_cell.angle_gamma   90.00
#
_symmetry.space_group_name_H-M   'P 1'
#
loop_
_entity.id
_entity.type
_entity.pdbx_description
1 polymer ?
#
loop_
_entity_poly.entity_id
_entity_poly.type
_entity_poly.pdbx_seq_one_letter_code
_entity_poly.pdbx_strand_id
1 'polypeptide(L)'
;DGARASPGLLRRMRDALEATAGAAVATKVVAAAVGTVRPRCLALEVDVKAWTARYGLGGDRAGDHDNDRAGDHDGDRAGGHGGELCGALDGAPAVLLLRTRDLFSLPFPLARPVATSLALQSSLRGWRLLLLPDSFPLAPRPPGSARGEWKSRLSQEKQRRELLERFGIKLEVLPDGRHRWHGCDKDTPRCFPTIHAQTPQYLLGGRWTPPCCLRALRATARRVVAELEAAGVRYWLEGGSLLGAVRSGDLIPWDYDVDVGLYREDVGKCRWLAAVLSTGQAVEDPQGFLWEKATEGEFFRVHFSRSNRLHVDLWPFHARPGGTMTKETWLGHRQDVEFPESFLVPLVPVAFAGAVAKAPHDPRAFLEFKFGPGVVENPEYPNPEVRRLEQDV
;
A
#
# COMPACT_ATOMS: atom_id res chain seq x y z
N ASP A 1 -0.87 32.66 3.02
CA ASP A 1 0.04 32.60 1.86
C ASP A 1 0.92 33.85 1.77
N GLY A 2 0.43 35.04 2.16
CA GLY A 2 1.24 36.25 2.12
C GLY A 2 1.49 36.73 0.70
N ALA A 3 0.69 36.34 -0.29
CA ALA A 3 0.85 36.83 -1.66
C ALA A 3 0.34 38.28 -1.79
N ARG A 4 1.03 39.08 -2.58
CA ARG A 4 0.61 40.41 -3.03
C ARG A 4 0.47 40.40 -4.55
N ALA A 5 -0.57 41.05 -5.07
CA ALA A 5 -0.82 41.11 -6.51
C ALA A 5 0.33 41.80 -7.25
N SER A 6 0.67 41.27 -8.43
CA SER A 6 1.58 41.87 -9.40
C SER A 6 0.80 42.19 -10.69
N PRO A 7 0.91 43.41 -11.26
CA PRO A 7 0.19 43.78 -12.48
C PRO A 7 0.41 42.79 -13.62
N GLY A 8 -0.67 42.36 -14.26
CA GLY A 8 -0.64 41.50 -15.44
C GLY A 8 -0.34 40.02 -15.19
N LEU A 9 0.14 39.60 -14.02
CA LEU A 9 0.51 38.21 -13.77
C LEU A 9 -0.70 37.24 -13.82
N LEU A 10 -1.86 37.63 -13.27
CA LEU A 10 -3.08 36.82 -13.41
C LEU A 10 -3.53 36.67 -14.87
N ARG A 11 -3.32 37.70 -15.71
CA ARG A 11 -3.61 37.61 -17.15
C ARG A 11 -2.66 36.64 -17.82
N ARG A 12 -1.34 36.72 -17.54
CA ARG A 12 -0.36 35.74 -18.03
C ARG A 12 -0.70 34.31 -17.63
N MET A 13 -1.12 34.08 -16.38
CA MET A 13 -1.56 32.76 -15.93
C MET A 13 -2.79 32.24 -16.70
N ARG A 14 -3.78 33.11 -16.96
CA ARG A 14 -4.93 32.77 -17.81
C ARG A 14 -4.51 32.46 -19.24
N ASP A 15 -3.68 33.31 -19.84
CA ASP A 15 -3.25 33.16 -21.23
C ASP A 15 -2.45 31.86 -21.40
N ALA A 16 -1.59 31.51 -20.42
CA ALA A 16 -0.91 30.21 -20.38
C ALA A 16 -1.89 29.02 -20.26
N LEU A 17 -2.93 29.15 -19.43
CA LEU A 17 -3.97 28.10 -19.32
C LEU A 17 -4.72 27.93 -20.65
N GLU A 18 -5.05 29.03 -21.33
CA GLU A 18 -5.76 29.01 -22.62
C GLU A 18 -4.88 28.44 -23.75
N ALA A 19 -3.58 28.76 -23.78
CA ALA A 19 -2.62 28.23 -24.75
C ALA A 19 -2.48 26.70 -24.66
N THR A 20 -2.66 26.13 -23.47
CA THR A 20 -2.58 24.67 -23.25
C THR A 20 -3.89 23.91 -23.53
N ALA A 21 -4.98 24.60 -23.89
CA ALA A 21 -6.30 23.98 -24.03
C ALA A 21 -6.41 22.93 -25.16
N GLY A 22 -5.47 22.92 -26.11
CA GLY A 22 -5.37 21.95 -27.20
C GLY A 22 -4.20 20.96 -27.08
N ALA A 23 -3.46 20.97 -25.97
CA ALA A 23 -2.33 20.06 -25.77
C ALA A 23 -2.80 18.62 -25.48
N ALA A 24 -2.00 17.63 -25.89
CA ALA A 24 -2.25 16.21 -25.62
C ALA A 24 -2.34 15.89 -24.11
N VAL A 25 -1.69 16.71 -23.28
CA VAL A 25 -1.74 16.64 -21.82
C VAL A 25 -2.71 17.70 -21.30
N ALA A 26 -3.74 17.26 -20.56
CA ALA A 26 -4.77 18.14 -20.02
C ALA A 26 -4.24 19.05 -18.90
N THR A 27 -3.60 20.16 -19.27
CA THR A 27 -3.24 21.22 -18.31
C THR A 27 -4.51 21.96 -17.90
N LYS A 28 -4.89 21.83 -16.63
CA LYS A 28 -6.12 22.43 -16.09
C LYS A 28 -5.87 23.44 -14.99
N VAL A 29 -4.64 23.48 -14.49
CA VAL A 29 -4.23 24.32 -13.38
C VAL A 29 -2.91 24.98 -13.75
N VAL A 30 -2.82 26.30 -13.58
CA VAL A 30 -1.58 27.07 -13.72
C VAL A 30 -1.18 27.58 -12.35
N ALA A 31 0.10 27.48 -12.01
CA ALA A 31 0.64 27.94 -10.75
C ALA A 31 1.74 28.98 -10.95
N ALA A 32 1.82 29.91 -10.02
CA ALA A 32 2.95 30.83 -9.89
C ALA A 32 3.39 30.87 -8.43
N ALA A 33 4.71 30.88 -8.20
CA ALA A 33 5.27 30.89 -6.85
C ALA A 33 4.88 32.16 -6.08
N VAL A 34 4.98 32.12 -4.74
CA VAL A 34 4.83 33.30 -3.89
C VAL A 34 6.14 33.57 -3.16
N GLY A 35 6.72 34.76 -3.39
CA GLY A 35 8.00 35.17 -2.84
C GLY A 35 9.19 34.73 -3.71
N THR A 36 10.35 34.59 -3.06
CA THR A 36 11.62 34.22 -3.70
C THR A 36 11.84 32.71 -3.75
N VAL A 37 11.18 31.94 -2.89
CA VAL A 37 11.29 30.48 -2.85
C VAL A 37 10.26 29.87 -3.80
N ARG A 38 10.72 29.17 -4.84
CA ARG A 38 9.85 28.44 -5.78
C ARG A 38 9.44 27.08 -5.20
N PRO A 39 8.19 26.64 -5.42
CA PRO A 39 7.78 25.29 -5.06
C PRO A 39 8.50 24.28 -5.96
N ARG A 40 8.77 23.10 -5.42
CA ARG A 40 9.31 21.98 -6.18
C ARG A 40 8.21 21.38 -7.05
N CYS A 41 8.49 21.22 -8.34
CA CYS A 41 7.64 20.52 -9.28
C CYS A 41 7.83 19.00 -9.11
N LEU A 42 6.76 18.29 -8.76
CA LEU A 42 6.80 16.84 -8.52
C LEU A 42 5.89 16.10 -9.50
N ALA A 43 6.30 14.92 -9.93
CA ALA A 43 5.39 13.92 -10.48
C ALA A 43 4.47 13.41 -9.35
N LEU A 44 3.23 13.07 -9.69
CA LEU A 44 2.26 12.49 -8.75
C LEU A 44 1.41 11.44 -9.45
N GLU A 45 1.45 10.22 -8.92
CA GLU A 45 0.57 9.12 -9.26
C GLU A 45 -0.27 8.77 -8.02
N VAL A 46 -1.58 8.61 -8.19
CA VAL A 46 -2.48 8.17 -7.13
C VAL A 46 -3.09 6.83 -7.52
N ASP A 47 -2.77 5.81 -6.73
CA ASP A 47 -3.28 4.45 -6.87
C ASP A 47 -4.37 4.24 -5.82
N VAL A 48 -5.62 4.31 -6.26
CA VAL A 48 -6.79 4.18 -5.39
C VAL A 48 -6.89 2.76 -4.84
N LYS A 49 -6.54 1.75 -5.65
CA LYS A 49 -6.60 0.34 -5.24
C LYS A 49 -5.60 0.05 -4.14
N ALA A 50 -4.38 0.58 -4.26
CA ALA A 50 -3.31 0.42 -3.28
C ALA A 50 -3.27 1.50 -2.20
N TRP A 51 -4.25 2.40 -2.13
CA TRP A 51 -4.32 3.47 -1.11
C TRP A 51 -3.07 4.36 -1.07
N THR A 52 -2.41 4.55 -2.21
CA THR A 52 -1.04 5.08 -2.26
C THR A 52 -0.94 6.31 -3.14
N ALA A 53 -0.25 7.35 -2.66
CA ALA A 53 0.19 8.48 -3.47
C ALA A 53 1.71 8.42 -3.65
N ARG A 54 2.19 8.33 -4.89
CA ARG A 54 3.62 8.26 -5.22
C ARG A 54 4.07 9.59 -5.81
N TYR A 55 5.06 10.21 -5.17
CA TYR A 55 5.67 11.45 -5.61
C TYR A 55 7.04 11.16 -6.20
N GLY A 56 7.34 11.72 -7.36
CA GLY A 56 8.65 11.63 -8.02
C GLY A 56 9.23 13.02 -8.31
N LEU A 57 10.52 13.10 -8.60
CA LEU A 57 11.12 14.32 -9.13
C LEU A 57 10.60 14.57 -10.56
N GLY A 58 10.25 15.81 -10.90
CA GLY A 58 9.80 16.15 -12.24
C GLY A 58 10.91 15.87 -13.27
N GLY A 59 10.67 14.89 -14.16
CA GLY A 59 11.64 14.45 -15.18
C GLY A 59 11.65 12.93 -15.40
N ASP A 60 11.21 12.14 -14.43
CA ASP A 60 11.22 10.68 -14.57
C ASP A 60 9.99 10.17 -15.33
N ARG A 61 10.28 9.67 -16.53
CA ARG A 61 9.40 8.92 -17.42
C ARG A 61 8.64 7.85 -16.62
N ALA A 62 7.32 7.80 -16.81
CA ALA A 62 6.59 6.56 -16.64
C ALA A 62 7.23 5.52 -17.58
N GLY A 63 7.54 4.34 -17.04
CA GLY A 63 8.41 3.35 -17.67
C GLY A 63 8.00 2.97 -19.09
N ASP A 64 8.97 3.03 -19.98
CA ASP A 64 9.08 2.15 -21.13
C ASP A 64 10.50 1.57 -21.08
N HIS A 65 10.58 0.25 -20.88
CA HIS A 65 11.81 -0.50 -21.11
C HIS A 65 11.96 -0.64 -22.63
N ASP A 66 12.70 0.26 -23.28
CA ASP A 66 13.42 -0.12 -24.49
C ASP A 66 14.63 0.78 -24.78
N ASN A 67 15.75 0.08 -24.91
CA ASN A 67 17.01 0.33 -25.59
C ASN A 67 17.65 1.74 -25.70
N ASP A 68 18.93 1.73 -25.31
CA ASP A 68 20.03 2.63 -25.67
C ASP A 68 19.81 3.59 -26.86
N ARG A 69 19.91 4.89 -26.58
CA ARG A 69 20.66 5.86 -27.38
C ARG A 69 20.91 7.15 -26.59
N ALA A 70 22.19 7.45 -26.38
CA ALA A 70 22.66 8.76 -25.95
C ALA A 70 22.18 9.84 -26.92
N GLY A 71 21.51 10.86 -26.39
CA GLY A 71 21.02 12.02 -27.13
C GLY A 71 20.59 13.12 -26.15
N ASP A 72 21.01 14.34 -26.44
CA ASP A 72 20.99 15.56 -25.63
C ASP A 72 19.77 15.79 -24.71
N HIS A 73 20.08 16.33 -23.53
CA HIS A 73 19.14 16.93 -22.59
C HIS A 73 18.44 18.14 -23.20
N ASP A 74 17.22 17.96 -23.69
CA ASP A 74 16.24 19.04 -23.83
C ASP A 74 15.00 18.66 -23.01
N GLY A 75 14.85 19.28 -21.84
CA GLY A 75 13.68 19.07 -20.98
C GLY A 75 12.44 19.61 -21.69
N ASP A 76 11.37 18.82 -21.69
CA ASP A 76 10.06 19.13 -22.29
C ASP A 76 9.56 20.53 -21.88
N ARG A 77 9.95 21.55 -22.67
CA ARG A 77 9.43 22.90 -22.60
C ARG A 77 8.08 22.89 -23.31
N ALA A 78 7.01 22.72 -22.55
CA ALA A 78 5.67 22.95 -23.06
C ALA A 78 5.56 24.40 -23.61
N GLY A 79 5.42 24.49 -24.94
CA GLY A 79 5.03 25.64 -25.77
C GLY A 79 5.17 27.05 -25.18
N GLY A 80 6.10 27.84 -25.73
CA GLY A 80 6.06 29.32 -25.78
C GLY A 80 6.15 30.13 -24.47
N HIS A 81 5.84 29.57 -23.30
CA HIS A 81 5.70 30.30 -22.03
C HIS A 81 6.66 29.85 -20.91
N GLY A 82 7.56 28.90 -21.17
CA GLY A 82 8.69 28.57 -20.29
C GLY A 82 8.32 27.97 -18.91
N GLY A 83 7.20 27.27 -18.81
CA GLY A 83 6.74 26.64 -17.56
C GLY A 83 7.06 25.14 -17.43
N GLU A 84 7.01 24.63 -16.20
CA GLU A 84 7.27 23.23 -15.84
C GLU A 84 5.95 22.48 -15.61
N LEU A 85 5.76 21.30 -16.21
CA LEU A 85 4.57 20.47 -16.00
C LEU A 85 4.74 19.55 -14.78
N CYS A 86 3.82 19.68 -13.83
CA CYS A 86 3.84 19.00 -12.53
C CYS A 86 2.57 18.19 -12.30
N GLY A 87 2.68 17.12 -11.51
CA GLY A 87 1.53 16.46 -10.87
C GLY A 87 1.20 17.06 -9.50
N ALA A 88 2.20 17.57 -8.77
CA ALA A 88 2.04 18.22 -7.48
C ALA A 88 3.10 19.31 -7.27
N LEU A 89 2.85 20.18 -6.29
CA LEU A 89 3.79 21.21 -5.83
C LEU A 89 4.12 20.99 -4.36
N ASP A 90 5.39 21.16 -3.99
CA ASP A 90 5.86 20.98 -2.62
C ASP A 90 6.81 22.09 -2.16
N GLY A 91 6.88 22.31 -0.84
CA GLY A 91 7.91 23.12 -0.19
C GLY A 91 7.69 24.64 -0.16
N ALA A 92 6.88 25.22 -1.05
CA ALA A 92 6.62 26.66 -1.05
C ALA A 92 5.17 27.02 -1.44
N PRO A 93 4.64 28.17 -0.98
CA PRO A 93 3.32 28.64 -1.38
C PRO A 93 3.26 29.02 -2.87
N ALA A 94 2.11 28.77 -3.48
CA ALA A 94 1.82 29.14 -4.86
C ALA A 94 0.40 29.67 -5.00
N VAL A 95 0.20 30.60 -5.95
CA VAL A 95 -1.13 30.99 -6.44
C VAL A 95 -1.52 29.99 -7.51
N LEU A 96 -2.74 29.46 -7.42
CA LEU A 96 -3.30 28.46 -8.35
C LEU A 96 -4.44 29.10 -9.15
N LEU A 97 -4.39 29.01 -10.47
CA LEU A 97 -5.42 29.48 -11.39
C LEU A 97 -5.96 28.29 -12.17
N LEU A 98 -7.28 28.12 -12.15
CA LEU A 98 -8.01 27.13 -12.91
C LEU A 98 -9.42 27.65 -13.21
N ARG A 99 -10.10 27.04 -14.19
CA ARG A 99 -11.47 27.46 -14.51
C ARG A 99 -12.41 27.09 -13.37
N THR A 100 -13.35 27.97 -13.06
CA THR A 100 -14.39 27.76 -12.04
C THR A 100 -15.14 26.44 -12.25
N ARG A 101 -15.48 26.11 -13.50
CA ARG A 101 -16.15 24.85 -13.86
C ARG A 101 -15.31 23.62 -13.54
N ASP A 102 -13.99 23.70 -13.75
CA ASP A 102 -13.08 22.58 -13.50
C ASP A 102 -12.90 22.40 -11.99
N LEU A 103 -12.70 23.50 -11.23
CA LEU A 103 -12.62 23.47 -9.77
C LEU A 103 -13.87 22.82 -9.15
N PHE A 104 -15.07 23.31 -9.46
CA PHE A 104 -16.30 22.82 -8.85
C PHE A 104 -16.84 21.51 -9.46
N SER A 105 -16.13 20.94 -10.45
CA SER A 105 -16.35 19.55 -10.87
C SER A 105 -15.67 18.52 -9.96
N LEU A 106 -14.77 18.98 -9.07
CA LEU A 106 -14.08 18.13 -8.10
C LEU A 106 -15.02 17.82 -6.91
N PRO A 107 -14.99 16.61 -6.33
CA PRO A 107 -15.82 16.29 -5.17
C PRO A 107 -15.47 17.12 -3.93
N PHE A 108 -14.20 17.51 -3.78
CA PHE A 108 -13.69 18.23 -2.63
C PHE A 108 -12.85 19.44 -3.06
N PRO A 109 -13.46 20.45 -3.69
CA PRO A 109 -12.73 21.53 -4.38
C PRO A 109 -11.91 22.41 -3.44
N LEU A 110 -12.34 22.57 -2.18
CA LEU A 110 -11.74 23.48 -1.20
C LEU A 110 -11.25 22.75 0.07
N ALA A 111 -11.09 21.43 0.01
CA ALA A 111 -10.56 20.68 1.15
C ALA A 111 -9.10 21.09 1.42
N ARG A 112 -8.75 21.18 2.70
CA ARG A 112 -7.45 21.71 3.15
C ARG A 112 -6.48 20.57 3.49
N PRO A 113 -5.17 20.68 3.16
CA PRO A 113 -4.54 21.77 2.41
C PRO A 113 -4.94 21.78 0.92
N VAL A 114 -5.33 22.95 0.40
CA VAL A 114 -5.94 23.08 -0.94
C VAL A 114 -5.02 22.58 -2.05
N ALA A 115 -3.72 22.91 -1.99
CA ALA A 115 -2.76 22.45 -3.00
C ALA A 115 -2.65 20.91 -3.03
N THR A 116 -2.58 20.27 -1.86
CA THR A 116 -2.52 18.81 -1.74
C THR A 116 -3.81 18.16 -2.21
N SER A 117 -4.96 18.68 -1.77
CA SER A 117 -6.27 18.16 -2.15
C SER A 117 -6.52 18.27 -3.65
N LEU A 118 -6.16 19.41 -4.24
CA LEU A 118 -6.27 19.66 -5.67
C LEU A 118 -5.35 18.72 -6.46
N ALA A 119 -4.08 18.57 -6.04
CA ALA A 119 -3.12 17.69 -6.72
C ALA A 119 -3.59 16.22 -6.75
N LEU A 120 -4.07 15.69 -5.63
CA LEU A 120 -4.58 14.31 -5.55
C LEU A 120 -5.79 14.10 -6.47
N GLN A 121 -6.76 15.03 -6.45
CA GLN A 121 -7.96 14.94 -7.30
C GLN A 121 -7.67 15.19 -8.78
N SER A 122 -6.65 15.99 -9.09
CA SER A 122 -6.20 16.31 -10.45
C SER A 122 -5.47 15.12 -11.06
N SER A 123 -4.57 14.47 -10.30
CA SER A 123 -3.84 13.28 -10.75
C SER A 123 -4.81 12.16 -11.17
N LEU A 124 -5.86 11.90 -10.39
CA LEU A 124 -6.91 10.92 -10.73
C LEU A 124 -7.74 11.27 -11.98
N ARG A 125 -7.74 12.54 -12.41
CA ARG A 125 -8.41 12.98 -13.65
C ARG A 125 -7.45 13.11 -14.83
N GLY A 126 -6.18 12.73 -14.66
CA GLY A 126 -5.13 12.95 -15.66
C GLY A 126 -4.77 14.41 -15.89
N TRP A 127 -5.15 15.31 -14.97
CA TRP A 127 -4.86 16.73 -15.09
C TRP A 127 -3.43 17.02 -14.66
N ARG A 128 -2.79 17.98 -15.34
CA ARG A 128 -1.48 18.51 -14.96
C ARG A 128 -1.55 19.96 -14.51
N LEU A 129 -0.56 20.32 -13.72
CA LEU A 129 -0.29 21.66 -13.23
C LEU A 129 0.87 22.27 -14.02
N LEU A 130 0.71 23.47 -14.58
CA LEU A 130 1.81 24.21 -15.21
C LEU A 130 2.37 25.24 -14.24
N LEU A 131 3.60 25.07 -13.78
CA LEU A 131 4.30 26.02 -12.92
C LEU A 131 5.05 27.06 -13.77
N LEU A 132 4.61 28.31 -13.71
CA LEU A 132 5.24 29.41 -14.43
C LEU A 132 6.53 29.91 -13.75
N PRO A 133 7.49 30.47 -14.52
CA PRO A 133 8.71 31.07 -13.99
C PRO A 133 8.44 32.31 -13.11
N ASP A 134 7.35 33.03 -13.39
CA ASP A 134 6.92 34.19 -12.63
C ASP A 134 6.57 33.87 -11.16
N SER A 135 6.77 34.85 -10.28
CA SER A 135 6.34 34.78 -8.88
C SER A 135 5.55 36.02 -8.45
N PHE A 136 4.57 35.81 -7.58
CA PHE A 136 3.89 36.88 -6.86
C PHE A 136 4.78 37.38 -5.71
N PRO A 137 4.90 38.70 -5.50
CA PRO A 137 5.62 39.23 -4.35
C PRO A 137 4.96 38.83 -3.02
N LEU A 138 5.75 38.80 -1.94
CA LEU A 138 5.22 38.67 -0.60
C LEU A 138 4.62 40.00 -0.12
N ALA A 139 3.49 39.94 0.57
CA ALA A 139 2.90 41.03 1.30
C ALA A 139 3.84 41.40 2.47
N PRO A 140 4.12 42.70 2.68
CA PRO A 140 4.89 43.14 3.84
C PRO A 140 4.22 42.64 5.11
N ARG A 141 4.93 41.82 5.89
CA ARG A 141 4.46 41.31 7.18
C ARG A 141 5.62 41.36 8.16
N PRO A 142 5.37 41.68 9.45
CA PRO A 142 6.39 41.55 10.46
C PRO A 142 6.88 40.09 10.52
N PRO A 143 8.16 39.87 10.84
CA PRO A 143 8.71 38.51 10.94
C PRO A 143 7.86 37.68 11.91
N GLY A 144 7.56 36.45 11.50
CA GLY A 144 6.85 35.51 12.36
C GLY A 144 7.64 35.24 13.63
N SER A 145 6.96 35.04 14.75
CA SER A 145 7.63 34.46 15.92
C SER A 145 7.88 32.97 15.65
N ALA A 146 9.01 32.43 16.14
CA ALA A 146 9.32 31.00 16.04
C ALA A 146 8.17 30.12 16.58
N ARG A 147 7.51 30.57 17.65
CA ARG A 147 6.31 29.91 18.21
C ARG A 147 5.14 29.93 17.24
N GLY A 148 4.91 31.03 16.53
CA GLY A 148 3.86 31.16 15.52
C GLY A 148 4.09 30.24 14.32
N GLU A 149 5.32 30.19 13.82
CA GLU A 149 5.73 29.30 12.73
C GLU A 149 5.58 27.83 13.12
N TRP A 150 6.02 27.45 14.33
CA TRP A 150 5.83 26.11 14.88
C TRP A 150 4.34 25.73 14.96
N LYS A 151 3.49 26.61 15.50
CA LYS A 151 2.03 26.38 15.55
C LYS A 151 1.42 26.22 14.16
N SER A 152 1.86 27.03 13.20
CA SER A 152 1.39 26.95 11.81
C SER A 152 1.77 25.60 11.17
N ARG A 153 3.02 25.17 11.35
CA ARG A 153 3.52 23.88 10.85
C ARG A 153 2.71 22.71 11.42
N LEU A 154 2.50 22.67 12.73
CA LEU A 154 1.68 21.63 13.37
C LEU A 154 0.23 21.62 12.86
N SER A 155 -0.36 22.79 12.64
CA SER A 155 -1.70 22.90 12.09
C SER A 155 -1.77 22.37 10.65
N GLN A 156 -0.77 22.66 9.82
CA GLN A 156 -0.68 22.17 8.45
C GLN A 156 -0.49 20.65 8.41
N GLU A 157 0.37 20.09 9.27
CA GLU A 157 0.58 18.66 9.40
C GLU A 157 -0.71 17.94 9.82
N LYS A 158 -1.45 18.49 10.80
CA LYS A 158 -2.75 17.97 11.23
C LYS A 158 -3.77 17.99 10.08
N GLN A 159 -3.93 19.12 9.40
CA GLN A 159 -4.86 19.25 8.26
C GLN A 159 -4.52 18.27 7.15
N ARG A 160 -3.22 18.10 6.86
CA ARG A 160 -2.75 17.16 5.84
C ARG A 160 -3.08 15.72 6.21
N ARG A 161 -2.88 15.33 7.46
CA ARG A 161 -3.25 13.98 7.94
C ARG A 161 -4.75 13.73 7.80
N GLU A 162 -5.59 14.66 8.25
CA GLU A 162 -7.06 14.57 8.14
C GLU A 162 -7.52 14.47 6.68
N LEU A 163 -6.88 15.22 5.77
CA LEU A 163 -7.17 15.14 4.34
C LEU A 163 -6.85 13.75 3.76
N LEU A 164 -5.66 13.22 4.05
CA LEU A 164 -5.21 11.94 3.52
C LEU A 164 -6.05 10.79 4.07
N GLU A 165 -6.42 10.84 5.34
CA GLU A 165 -7.36 9.90 5.95
C GLU A 165 -8.71 9.94 5.24
N ARG A 166 -9.28 11.14 5.02
CA ARG A 166 -10.55 11.32 4.30
C ARG A 166 -10.49 10.80 2.86
N PHE A 167 -9.36 10.95 2.18
CA PHE A 167 -9.19 10.48 0.80
C PHE A 167 -8.83 9.00 0.72
N GLY A 168 -8.62 8.33 1.87
CA GLY A 168 -8.19 6.95 1.92
C GLY A 168 -6.78 6.75 1.35
N ILE A 169 -5.88 7.72 1.56
CA ILE A 169 -4.45 7.55 1.31
C ILE A 169 -3.82 7.03 2.60
N LYS A 170 -3.26 5.82 2.54
CA LYS A 170 -2.63 5.13 3.67
C LYS A 170 -1.10 5.12 3.57
N LEU A 171 -0.56 5.38 2.38
CA LEU A 171 0.87 5.45 2.12
C LEU A 171 1.17 6.60 1.17
N GLU A 172 2.22 7.36 1.50
CA GLU A 172 2.87 8.24 0.54
C GLU A 172 4.31 7.78 0.32
N VAL A 173 4.69 7.63 -0.94
CA VAL A 173 6.08 7.40 -1.35
C VAL A 173 6.65 8.75 -1.77
N LEU A 174 7.62 9.25 -1.03
CA LEU A 174 8.24 10.56 -1.27
C LEU A 174 9.27 10.48 -2.41
N PRO A 175 9.68 11.62 -3.00
CA PRO A 175 10.63 11.62 -4.12
C PRO A 175 11.99 10.99 -3.82
N ASP A 176 12.38 10.89 -2.54
CA ASP A 176 13.60 10.24 -2.07
C ASP A 176 13.40 8.76 -1.68
N GLY A 177 12.26 8.18 -2.06
CA GLY A 177 11.90 6.79 -1.74
C GLY A 177 11.41 6.56 -0.31
N ARG A 178 11.44 7.57 0.58
CA ARG A 178 10.94 7.39 1.94
C ARG A 178 9.43 7.20 1.96
N HIS A 179 8.98 6.34 2.86
CA HIS A 179 7.56 6.07 3.08
C HIS A 179 7.00 6.89 4.24
N ARG A 180 5.85 7.53 4.02
CA ARG A 180 5.04 8.17 5.08
C ARG A 180 3.72 7.43 5.23
N TRP A 181 3.48 6.89 6.41
CA TRP A 181 2.32 6.04 6.71
C TRP A 181 1.19 6.82 7.35
N HIS A 182 -0.04 6.52 6.93
CA HIS A 182 -1.29 7.13 7.42
C HIS A 182 -2.36 6.06 7.72
N GLY A 183 -1.92 4.84 7.98
CA GLY A 183 -2.76 3.69 8.27
C GLY A 183 -2.46 3.07 9.63
N CYS A 184 -2.73 1.78 9.78
CA CYS A 184 -2.53 1.10 11.06
C CYS A 184 -1.05 0.82 11.38
N ASP A 185 -0.80 0.67 12.69
CA ASP A 185 0.45 0.23 13.31
C ASP A 185 0.17 -0.76 14.46
N LYS A 186 1.15 -1.01 15.34
CA LYS A 186 1.02 -1.95 16.47
C LYS A 186 0.09 -1.44 17.57
N ASP A 187 -0.12 -0.13 17.68
CA ASP A 187 -0.90 0.47 18.77
C ASP A 187 -2.35 0.75 18.34
N THR A 188 -2.62 0.73 17.04
CA THR A 188 -3.97 0.90 16.47
C THR A 188 -4.62 -0.43 16.02
N PRO A 189 -5.96 -0.50 15.96
CA PRO A 189 -6.65 -1.56 15.23
C PRO A 189 -6.27 -1.64 13.74
N ARG A 190 -6.46 -2.81 13.13
CA ARG A 190 -6.32 -2.99 11.68
C ARG A 190 -7.33 -2.13 10.91
N CYS A 191 -7.05 -1.84 9.64
CA CYS A 191 -7.84 -0.86 8.86
C CYS A 191 -9.23 -1.33 8.43
N PHE A 192 -9.55 -2.61 8.54
CA PHE A 192 -10.84 -3.17 8.14
C PHE A 192 -11.48 -3.97 9.28
N PRO A 193 -12.82 -3.98 9.39
CA PRO A 193 -13.52 -4.66 10.47
C PRO A 193 -13.39 -6.20 10.36
N THR A 194 -14.17 -6.92 11.15
CA THR A 194 -14.33 -8.37 10.98
C THR A 194 -14.79 -8.68 9.55
N ILE A 195 -14.19 -9.71 8.95
CA ILE A 195 -14.52 -10.13 7.59
C ILE A 195 -15.74 -11.05 7.68
N HIS A 196 -16.72 -10.80 6.82
CA HIS A 196 -17.91 -11.62 6.69
C HIS A 196 -17.89 -12.32 5.32
N ALA A 197 -18.26 -13.60 5.27
CA ALA A 197 -18.34 -14.39 4.04
C ALA A 197 -17.08 -14.29 3.15
N GLN A 198 -15.88 -14.33 3.78
CA GLN A 198 -14.57 -14.36 3.11
C GLN A 198 -14.29 -13.16 2.18
N THR A 199 -15.09 -12.09 2.26
CA THR A 199 -14.98 -10.92 1.37
C THR A 199 -14.72 -9.66 2.19
N PRO A 200 -13.47 -9.18 2.27
CA PRO A 200 -13.15 -7.93 2.95
C PRO A 200 -13.86 -6.72 2.35
N GLN A 201 -14.26 -5.77 3.20
CA GLN A 201 -14.98 -4.55 2.79
C GLN A 201 -14.19 -3.70 1.77
N TYR A 202 -12.86 -3.72 1.82
CA TYR A 202 -12.05 -2.98 0.84
C TYR A 202 -12.24 -3.49 -0.59
N LEU A 203 -12.46 -4.80 -0.79
CA LEU A 203 -12.73 -5.35 -2.13
C LEU A 203 -14.08 -4.88 -2.65
N LEU A 204 -15.10 -4.82 -1.79
CA LEU A 204 -16.39 -4.24 -2.16
C LEU A 204 -16.27 -2.76 -2.54
N GLY A 205 -15.31 -2.04 -1.93
CA GLY A 205 -14.95 -0.67 -2.26
C GLY A 205 -14.07 -0.49 -3.50
N GLY A 206 -13.77 -1.55 -4.25
CA GLY A 206 -12.86 -1.50 -5.42
C GLY A 206 -11.41 -1.18 -5.06
N ARG A 207 -11.00 -1.60 -3.87
CA ARG A 207 -9.64 -1.43 -3.36
C ARG A 207 -9.05 -2.77 -2.95
N TRP A 208 -7.73 -2.82 -2.88
CA TRP A 208 -6.99 -3.97 -2.35
C TRP A 208 -6.67 -3.78 -0.88
N THR A 209 -5.88 -4.68 -0.30
CA THR A 209 -5.52 -4.62 1.10
C THR A 209 -4.73 -3.33 1.39
N PRO A 210 -5.06 -2.58 2.46
CA PRO A 210 -4.31 -1.39 2.81
C PRO A 210 -2.81 -1.70 2.97
N PRO A 211 -1.90 -0.86 2.42
CA PRO A 211 -0.47 -1.17 2.40
C PRO A 211 0.15 -1.25 3.81
N CYS A 212 -0.43 -0.54 4.77
CA CYS A 212 -0.07 -0.63 6.19
C CYS A 212 -0.41 -2.01 6.77
N CYS A 213 -1.53 -2.62 6.36
CA CYS A 213 -1.93 -3.96 6.75
C CYS A 213 -0.99 -5.00 6.12
N LEU A 214 -0.70 -4.88 4.82
CA LEU A 214 0.29 -5.76 4.15
C LEU A 214 1.66 -5.67 4.81
N ARG A 215 2.12 -4.46 5.20
CA ARG A 215 3.37 -4.29 5.96
C ARG A 215 3.34 -5.04 7.29
N ALA A 216 2.24 -4.95 8.03
CA ALA A 216 2.08 -5.65 9.30
C ALA A 216 2.05 -7.18 9.10
N LEU A 217 1.34 -7.68 8.08
CA LEU A 217 1.32 -9.10 7.74
C LEU A 217 2.72 -9.63 7.37
N ARG A 218 3.49 -8.90 6.53
CA ARG A 218 4.89 -9.24 6.24
C ARG A 218 5.74 -9.30 7.51
N ALA A 219 5.58 -8.34 8.42
CA ALA A 219 6.32 -8.31 9.68
C ALA A 219 5.97 -9.51 10.57
N THR A 220 4.68 -9.85 10.69
CA THR A 220 4.22 -11.01 11.47
C THR A 220 4.69 -12.32 10.83
N ALA A 221 4.59 -12.47 9.51
CA ALA A 221 5.07 -13.65 8.79
C ALA A 221 6.56 -13.88 9.01
N ARG A 222 7.40 -12.84 8.86
CA ARG A 222 8.84 -12.93 9.14
C ARG A 222 9.13 -13.32 10.58
N ARG A 223 8.38 -12.76 11.54
CA ARG A 223 8.53 -13.08 12.97
C ARG A 223 8.23 -14.56 13.23
N VAL A 224 7.10 -15.04 12.71
CA VAL A 224 6.66 -16.43 12.85
C VAL A 224 7.68 -17.37 12.24
N VAL A 225 8.05 -17.16 10.98
CA VAL A 225 9.06 -17.96 10.27
C VAL A 225 10.37 -18.02 11.07
N ALA A 226 10.87 -16.89 11.56
CA ALA A 226 12.10 -16.85 12.34
C ALA A 226 12.02 -17.67 13.63
N GLU A 227 10.89 -17.63 14.36
CA GLU A 227 10.72 -18.41 15.59
C GLU A 227 10.52 -19.91 15.32
N LEU A 228 9.86 -20.28 14.21
CA LEU A 228 9.72 -21.68 13.80
C LEU A 228 11.06 -22.29 13.37
N GLU A 229 11.84 -21.57 12.55
CA GLU A 229 13.19 -21.98 12.13
C GLU A 229 14.12 -22.12 13.34
N ALA A 230 14.15 -21.12 14.23
CA ALA A 230 14.99 -21.14 15.43
C ALA A 230 14.66 -22.31 16.37
N ALA A 231 13.41 -22.75 16.39
CA ALA A 231 12.94 -23.88 17.19
C ALA A 231 13.11 -25.25 16.49
N GLY A 232 13.53 -25.29 15.23
CA GLY A 232 13.59 -26.54 14.46
C GLY A 232 12.21 -27.16 14.21
N VAL A 233 11.20 -26.32 14.01
CA VAL A 233 9.85 -26.74 13.63
C VAL A 233 9.81 -26.90 12.11
N ARG A 234 9.36 -28.07 11.64
CA ARG A 234 9.08 -28.29 10.22
C ARG A 234 7.78 -27.58 9.83
N TYR A 235 7.88 -26.58 8.97
CA TYR A 235 6.76 -25.77 8.48
C TYR A 235 6.84 -25.54 6.97
N TRP A 236 5.75 -25.10 6.36
CA TRP A 236 5.68 -24.68 4.97
C TRP A 236 4.65 -23.56 4.80
N LEU A 237 4.84 -22.70 3.80
CA LEU A 237 3.78 -21.79 3.39
C LEU A 237 2.60 -22.59 2.85
N GLU A 238 1.39 -22.18 3.21
CA GLU A 238 0.16 -22.88 2.88
C GLU A 238 -0.81 -21.92 2.15
N GLY A 239 -1.82 -22.47 1.46
CA GLY A 239 -2.94 -21.69 0.92
C GLY A 239 -2.54 -20.48 0.07
N GLY A 240 -3.17 -19.33 0.35
CA GLY A 240 -2.93 -18.07 -0.37
C GLY A 240 -1.52 -17.53 -0.21
N SER A 241 -0.85 -17.85 0.90
CA SER A 241 0.53 -17.43 1.16
C SER A 241 1.53 -18.14 0.27
N LEU A 242 1.38 -19.46 0.08
CA LEU A 242 2.19 -20.20 -0.88
C LEU A 242 1.93 -19.72 -2.32
N LEU A 243 0.67 -19.47 -2.65
CA LEU A 243 0.29 -18.97 -3.97
C LEU A 243 0.91 -17.61 -4.27
N GLY A 244 0.88 -16.68 -3.31
CA GLY A 244 1.56 -15.39 -3.42
C GLY A 244 3.08 -15.54 -3.57
N ALA A 245 3.70 -16.42 -2.78
CA ALA A 245 5.13 -16.70 -2.87
C ALA A 245 5.55 -17.17 -4.27
N VAL A 246 4.78 -18.11 -4.86
CA VAL A 246 5.06 -18.64 -6.20
C VAL A 246 4.80 -17.60 -7.30
N ARG A 247 3.76 -16.76 -7.17
CA ARG A 247 3.40 -15.75 -8.18
C ARG A 247 4.34 -14.56 -8.21
N SER A 248 4.68 -14.02 -7.04
CA SER A 248 5.35 -12.71 -6.93
C SER A 248 6.36 -12.61 -5.79
N GLY A 249 6.60 -13.69 -5.05
CA GLY A 249 7.50 -13.68 -3.89
C GLY A 249 6.98 -12.88 -2.69
N ASP A 250 5.69 -12.55 -2.66
CA ASP A 250 5.06 -11.71 -1.64
C ASP A 250 3.58 -12.12 -1.41
N LEU A 251 2.89 -11.44 -0.49
CA LEU A 251 1.45 -11.65 -0.32
C LEU A 251 0.67 -11.27 -1.58
N ILE A 252 -0.45 -11.97 -1.82
CA ILE A 252 -1.42 -11.55 -2.81
C ILE A 252 -1.96 -10.16 -2.39
N PRO A 253 -2.01 -9.14 -3.28
CA PRO A 253 -2.30 -7.75 -2.86
C PRO A 253 -3.65 -7.52 -2.19
N TRP A 254 -4.61 -8.41 -2.40
CA TRP A 254 -5.95 -8.38 -1.81
C TRP A 254 -6.15 -9.33 -0.61
N ASP A 255 -5.14 -10.12 -0.25
CA ASP A 255 -5.20 -11.03 0.89
C ASP A 255 -5.11 -10.29 2.22
N TYR A 256 -5.66 -10.88 3.29
CA TYR A 256 -5.78 -10.25 4.61
C TYR A 256 -5.10 -10.97 5.77
N ASP A 257 -4.60 -12.18 5.53
CA ASP A 257 -3.89 -13.02 6.49
C ASP A 257 -2.72 -13.74 5.80
N VAL A 258 -2.06 -14.62 6.55
CA VAL A 258 -0.98 -15.48 6.09
C VAL A 258 -1.20 -16.87 6.66
N ASP A 259 -1.02 -17.91 5.85
CA ASP A 259 -1.21 -19.30 6.25
C ASP A 259 0.12 -20.07 6.23
N VAL A 260 0.39 -20.78 7.31
CA VAL A 260 1.56 -21.65 7.45
C VAL A 260 1.12 -23.00 7.97
N GLY A 261 1.44 -24.06 7.23
CA GLY A 261 1.31 -25.43 7.70
C GLY A 261 2.54 -25.84 8.51
N LEU A 262 2.35 -26.70 9.51
CA LEU A 262 3.45 -27.27 10.30
C LEU A 262 3.13 -28.68 10.79
N TYR A 263 4.16 -29.44 11.13
CA TYR A 263 4.01 -30.75 11.75
C TYR A 263 3.51 -30.61 13.19
N ARG A 264 2.39 -31.26 13.52
CA ARG A 264 1.73 -31.20 14.83
C ARG A 264 2.66 -31.64 15.96
N GLU A 265 3.46 -32.67 15.73
CA GLU A 265 4.43 -33.17 16.72
C GLU A 265 5.56 -32.16 17.02
N ASP A 266 5.78 -31.18 16.14
CA ASP A 266 6.80 -30.15 16.32
C ASP A 266 6.27 -28.92 17.08
N VAL A 267 4.96 -28.79 17.30
CA VAL A 267 4.35 -27.63 17.99
C VAL A 267 5.04 -27.32 19.32
N GLY A 268 5.34 -28.34 20.11
CA GLY A 268 5.98 -28.20 21.42
C GLY A 268 7.42 -27.69 21.38
N LYS A 269 8.09 -27.68 20.21
CA LYS A 269 9.46 -27.17 20.07
C LYS A 269 9.52 -25.65 20.14
N CYS A 270 8.48 -24.97 19.63
CA CYS A 270 8.39 -23.51 19.71
C CYS A 270 7.90 -23.10 21.10
N ARG A 271 8.74 -22.37 21.85
CA ARG A 271 8.41 -21.94 23.22
C ARG A 271 7.10 -21.16 23.35
N TRP A 272 6.73 -20.36 22.33
CA TRP A 272 5.51 -19.57 22.36
C TRP A 272 4.28 -20.45 22.20
N LEU A 273 4.31 -21.39 21.25
CA LEU A 273 3.24 -22.37 21.06
C LEU A 273 3.11 -23.30 22.26
N ALA A 274 4.24 -23.76 22.82
CA ALA A 274 4.26 -24.57 24.04
C ALA A 274 3.67 -23.81 25.24
N ALA A 275 3.96 -22.52 25.38
CA ALA A 275 3.41 -21.67 26.44
C ALA A 275 1.89 -21.46 26.28
N VAL A 276 1.41 -21.24 25.05
CA VAL A 276 -0.03 -21.16 24.76
C VAL A 276 -0.73 -22.47 25.13
N LEU A 277 -0.14 -23.62 24.78
CA LEU A 277 -0.69 -24.93 25.11
C LEU A 277 -0.70 -25.22 26.61
N SER A 278 0.35 -24.86 27.34
CA SER A 278 0.47 -25.17 28.77
C SER A 278 -0.42 -24.29 29.65
N THR A 279 -0.59 -23.03 29.26
CA THR A 279 -1.39 -22.05 30.02
C THR A 279 -2.85 -22.01 29.57
N GLY A 280 -3.14 -22.41 28.33
CA GLY A 280 -4.44 -22.18 27.69
C GLY A 280 -4.73 -20.70 27.44
N GLN A 281 -3.73 -19.82 27.54
CA GLN A 281 -3.88 -18.37 27.42
C GLN A 281 -3.02 -17.81 26.29
N ALA A 282 -3.44 -16.67 25.75
CA ALA A 282 -2.65 -15.94 24.77
C ALA A 282 -1.36 -15.39 25.41
N VAL A 283 -0.24 -15.55 24.71
CA VAL A 283 1.10 -15.15 25.17
C VAL A 283 1.65 -14.07 24.24
N GLU A 284 2.15 -12.98 24.82
CA GLU A 284 2.80 -11.92 24.07
C GLU A 284 4.33 -12.10 24.11
N ASP A 285 4.96 -12.08 22.94
CA ASP A 285 6.42 -12.16 22.86
C ASP A 285 7.08 -10.79 23.15
N PRO A 286 8.41 -10.73 23.38
CA PRO A 286 9.11 -9.47 23.67
C PRO A 286 9.04 -8.41 22.57
N GLN A 287 8.61 -8.77 21.35
CA GLN A 287 8.42 -7.83 20.25
C GLN A 287 6.94 -7.41 20.12
N GLY A 288 6.07 -7.82 21.05
CA GLY A 288 4.66 -7.46 21.11
C GLY A 288 3.78 -8.21 20.11
N PHE A 289 4.21 -9.37 19.60
CA PHE A 289 3.33 -10.25 18.83
C PHE A 289 2.57 -11.17 19.76
N LEU A 290 1.27 -11.35 19.52
CA LEU A 290 0.39 -12.11 20.40
C LEU A 290 0.09 -13.47 19.80
N TRP A 291 0.54 -14.53 20.48
CA TRP A 291 0.37 -15.93 20.11
C TRP A 291 -0.83 -16.49 20.87
N GLU A 292 -1.77 -17.12 20.18
CA GLU A 292 -2.95 -17.72 20.80
C GLU A 292 -3.38 -19.00 20.09
N LYS A 293 -4.17 -19.82 20.79
CA LYS A 293 -4.89 -20.94 20.20
C LYS A 293 -6.21 -20.40 19.66
N ALA A 294 -6.54 -20.72 18.42
CA ALA A 294 -7.81 -20.31 17.84
C ALA A 294 -8.99 -20.97 18.57
N THR A 295 -10.11 -20.26 18.68
CA THR A 295 -11.33 -20.78 19.31
C THR A 295 -12.18 -21.59 18.35
N GLU A 296 -12.02 -21.33 17.05
CA GLU A 296 -12.84 -21.85 15.96
C GLU A 296 -12.31 -23.19 15.40
N GLY A 297 -11.14 -23.64 15.86
CA GLY A 297 -10.57 -24.90 15.42
C GLY A 297 -9.20 -25.20 16.02
N GLU A 298 -8.60 -26.30 15.56
CA GLU A 298 -7.36 -26.85 16.11
C GLU A 298 -6.10 -26.23 15.50
N PHE A 299 -6.03 -24.90 15.43
CA PHE A 299 -4.91 -24.15 14.88
C PHE A 299 -4.47 -23.02 15.81
N PHE A 300 -3.30 -22.42 15.55
CA PHE A 300 -2.81 -21.27 16.31
C PHE A 300 -2.86 -20.02 15.46
N ARG A 301 -2.99 -18.87 16.12
CA ARG A 301 -3.01 -17.57 15.47
C ARG A 301 -1.97 -16.67 16.11
N VAL A 302 -1.19 -15.99 15.29
CA VAL A 302 -0.18 -15.03 15.73
C VAL A 302 -0.56 -13.65 15.21
N HIS A 303 -0.96 -12.77 16.12
CA HIS A 303 -1.39 -11.41 15.79
C HIS A 303 -0.22 -10.43 15.79
N PHE A 304 -0.33 -9.40 14.96
CA PHE A 304 0.64 -8.31 14.88
C PHE A 304 0.82 -7.60 16.23
N SER A 305 -0.27 -7.42 16.99
CA SER A 305 -0.27 -7.00 18.40
C SER A 305 -1.61 -7.30 19.07
N ARG A 306 -1.73 -6.97 20.37
CA ARG A 306 -3.02 -6.98 21.08
C ARG A 306 -4.08 -6.09 20.42
N SER A 307 -3.68 -4.88 20.03
CA SER A 307 -4.57 -3.90 19.40
C SER A 307 -4.84 -4.23 17.94
N ASN A 308 -3.86 -4.79 17.23
CA ASN A 308 -3.92 -5.05 15.79
C ASN A 308 -4.01 -6.55 15.48
N ARG A 309 -5.22 -6.98 15.12
CA ARG A 309 -5.56 -8.39 14.92
C ARG A 309 -5.27 -8.93 13.50
N LEU A 310 -4.45 -8.25 12.70
CA LEU A 310 -3.82 -8.87 11.51
C LEU A 310 -2.97 -10.05 11.97
N HIS A 311 -2.98 -11.16 11.23
CA HIS A 311 -2.44 -12.41 11.75
C HIS A 311 -1.81 -13.33 10.72
N VAL A 312 -1.04 -14.27 11.25
CA VAL A 312 -0.60 -15.50 10.60
C VAL A 312 -1.32 -16.66 11.28
N ASP A 313 -1.99 -17.51 10.51
CA ASP A 313 -2.58 -18.76 10.97
C ASP A 313 -1.59 -19.92 10.78
N LEU A 314 -1.48 -20.73 11.82
CA LEU A 314 -0.55 -21.84 11.96
C LEU A 314 -1.34 -23.14 12.06
N TRP A 315 -1.32 -23.93 10.99
CA TRP A 315 -2.12 -25.14 10.78
C TRP A 315 -1.32 -26.40 11.11
N PRO A 316 -1.56 -27.06 12.26
CA PRO A 316 -0.85 -28.29 12.62
C PRO A 316 -1.44 -29.49 11.87
N PHE A 317 -0.63 -30.15 11.05
CA PHE A 317 -0.97 -31.40 10.36
C PHE A 317 -0.22 -32.58 10.96
N HIS A 318 -0.77 -33.79 10.82
CA HIS A 318 -0.07 -35.03 11.14
C HIS A 318 -0.27 -36.03 10.01
N ALA A 319 0.72 -36.91 9.80
CA ALA A 319 0.64 -37.98 8.81
C ALA A 319 -0.16 -39.16 9.39
N ARG A 320 -1.14 -39.65 8.64
CA ARG A 320 -1.77 -40.96 8.91
C ARG A 320 -0.92 -42.10 8.36
N PRO A 321 -1.12 -43.35 8.85
CA PRO A 321 -0.58 -44.53 8.18
C PRO A 321 -0.95 -44.49 6.69
N GLY A 322 0.06 -44.59 5.81
CA GLY A 322 -0.11 -44.41 4.37
C GLY A 322 0.35 -43.05 3.83
N GLY A 323 0.79 -42.12 4.69
CA GLY A 323 1.46 -40.88 4.28
C GLY A 323 0.50 -39.77 3.82
N THR A 324 -0.75 -39.78 4.26
CA THR A 324 -1.68 -38.65 4.04
C THR A 324 -1.59 -37.67 5.20
N MET A 325 -1.28 -36.41 4.93
CA MET A 325 -1.33 -35.30 5.89
C MET A 325 -2.79 -34.90 6.14
N THR A 326 -3.18 -34.85 7.40
CA THR A 326 -4.53 -34.46 7.85
C THR A 326 -4.46 -33.56 9.09
N LYS A 327 -5.56 -32.90 9.41
CA LYS A 327 -5.78 -32.15 10.66
C LYS A 327 -7.15 -32.48 11.27
N GLU A 328 -7.40 -31.97 12.47
CA GLU A 328 -8.61 -32.26 13.25
C GLU A 328 -9.83 -31.43 12.79
N THR A 329 -9.61 -30.23 12.27
CA THR A 329 -10.68 -29.26 11.95
C THR A 329 -10.51 -28.65 10.57
N TRP A 330 -11.59 -28.62 9.80
CA TRP A 330 -11.63 -28.11 8.42
C TRP A 330 -12.63 -26.95 8.32
N LEU A 331 -12.27 -25.91 7.58
CA LEU A 331 -13.06 -24.66 7.46
C LEU A 331 -13.91 -24.60 6.19
N GLY A 332 -13.98 -25.69 5.41
CA GLY A 332 -14.87 -25.80 4.23
C GLY A 332 -14.42 -24.99 3.01
N HIS A 333 -13.21 -24.43 3.02
CA HIS A 333 -12.59 -23.84 1.82
C HIS A 333 -12.14 -24.94 0.86
N ARG A 334 -12.19 -24.70 -0.45
CA ARG A 334 -11.77 -25.65 -1.49
C ARG A 334 -10.34 -26.19 -1.29
N GLN A 335 -9.43 -25.31 -0.87
CA GLN A 335 -8.01 -25.61 -0.67
C GLN A 335 -7.70 -26.26 0.68
N ASP A 336 -8.67 -26.28 1.60
CA ASP A 336 -8.53 -26.84 2.94
C ASP A 336 -8.84 -28.34 2.89
N VAL A 337 -7.91 -29.10 2.29
CA VAL A 337 -8.00 -30.54 2.03
C VAL A 337 -6.76 -31.27 2.53
N GLU A 338 -6.93 -32.58 2.75
CA GLU A 338 -5.83 -33.52 2.98
C GLU A 338 -4.93 -33.62 1.75
N PHE A 339 -3.65 -33.97 1.95
CA PHE A 339 -2.69 -34.08 0.86
C PHE A 339 -1.60 -35.12 1.16
N PRO A 340 -0.93 -35.70 0.15
CA PRO A 340 0.21 -36.60 0.34
C PRO A 340 1.40 -35.94 1.04
N GLU A 341 1.95 -36.57 2.08
CA GLU A 341 3.16 -36.14 2.79
C GLU A 341 4.39 -36.06 1.87
N SER A 342 4.40 -36.80 0.76
CA SER A 342 5.45 -36.69 -0.26
C SER A 342 5.65 -35.27 -0.77
N PHE A 343 4.61 -34.40 -0.72
CA PHE A 343 4.76 -32.98 -1.01
C PHE A 343 5.75 -32.26 -0.08
N LEU A 344 5.91 -32.73 1.16
CA LEU A 344 6.73 -32.08 2.18
C LEU A 344 8.17 -32.63 2.26
N VAL A 345 8.49 -33.69 1.50
CA VAL A 345 9.78 -34.38 1.61
C VAL A 345 10.54 -34.35 0.28
N PRO A 346 11.57 -33.48 0.12
CA PRO A 346 12.03 -32.45 1.07
C PRO A 346 11.25 -31.14 0.94
N LEU A 347 11.21 -30.33 2.00
CA LEU A 347 10.83 -28.92 1.88
C LEU A 347 11.89 -28.14 1.10
N VAL A 348 11.47 -27.17 0.29
CA VAL A 348 12.35 -26.33 -0.53
C VAL A 348 12.28 -24.87 -0.09
N PRO A 349 13.36 -24.08 -0.25
CA PRO A 349 13.33 -22.66 0.05
C PRO A 349 12.46 -21.90 -0.97
N VAL A 350 11.73 -20.89 -0.51
CA VAL A 350 10.95 -19.97 -1.37
C VAL A 350 11.06 -18.54 -0.85
N ALA A 351 11.15 -17.56 -1.76
CA ALA A 351 11.08 -16.15 -1.37
C ALA A 351 9.63 -15.79 -1.01
N PHE A 352 9.43 -15.20 0.18
CA PHE A 352 8.12 -14.74 0.59
C PHE A 352 8.24 -13.56 1.56
N ALA A 353 7.47 -12.51 1.30
CA ALA A 353 7.36 -11.35 2.17
C ALA A 353 8.74 -10.74 2.50
N GLY A 354 9.72 -10.79 1.60
CA GLY A 354 11.09 -10.29 1.82
C GLY A 354 11.96 -11.13 2.79
N ALA A 355 11.62 -12.39 3.01
CA ALA A 355 12.45 -13.39 3.67
C ALA A 355 12.48 -14.70 2.85
N VAL A 356 13.34 -15.64 3.25
CA VAL A 356 13.33 -17.01 2.73
C VAL A 356 12.50 -17.87 3.67
N ALA A 357 11.41 -18.45 3.17
CA ALA A 357 10.54 -19.39 3.87
C ALA A 357 10.70 -20.80 3.29
N LYS A 358 9.92 -21.76 3.79
CA LYS A 358 9.82 -23.13 3.26
C LYS A 358 8.53 -23.34 2.47
N ALA A 359 8.60 -24.15 1.43
CA ALA A 359 7.48 -24.60 0.62
C ALA A 359 7.54 -26.13 0.40
N PRO A 360 6.41 -26.76 0.01
CA PRO A 360 6.41 -28.12 -0.53
C PRO A 360 7.37 -28.28 -1.72
N HIS A 361 7.93 -29.48 -1.96
CA HIS A 361 9.00 -29.71 -2.94
C HIS A 361 8.65 -29.30 -4.37
N ASP A 362 7.40 -29.48 -4.77
CA ASP A 362 6.82 -28.97 -6.01
C ASP A 362 5.65 -28.03 -5.64
N PRO A 363 5.95 -26.73 -5.39
CA PRO A 363 4.94 -25.76 -4.97
C PRO A 363 3.80 -25.62 -5.99
N ARG A 364 4.11 -25.74 -7.28
CA ARG A 364 3.14 -25.58 -8.35
C ARG A 364 2.17 -26.76 -8.38
N ALA A 365 2.67 -27.99 -8.37
CA ALA A 365 1.81 -29.17 -8.31
C ALA A 365 0.97 -29.20 -7.03
N PHE A 366 1.53 -28.78 -5.90
CA PHE A 366 0.79 -28.67 -4.63
C PHE A 366 -0.34 -27.64 -4.70
N LEU A 367 -0.07 -26.46 -5.29
CA LEU A 367 -1.09 -25.42 -5.50
C LEU A 367 -2.18 -25.88 -6.47
N GLU A 368 -1.82 -26.51 -7.57
CA GLU A 368 -2.80 -27.05 -8.53
C GLU A 368 -3.65 -28.16 -7.94
N PHE A 369 -3.08 -29.00 -7.07
CA PHE A 369 -3.81 -30.00 -6.31
C PHE A 369 -4.88 -29.36 -5.40
N LYS A 370 -4.54 -28.27 -4.71
CA LYS A 370 -5.44 -27.60 -3.75
C LYS A 370 -6.47 -26.67 -4.40
N PHE A 371 -6.04 -25.87 -5.38
CA PHE A 371 -6.88 -24.82 -5.96
C PHE A 371 -7.45 -25.21 -7.33
N GLY A 372 -6.72 -26.03 -8.09
CA GLY A 372 -7.05 -26.42 -9.46
C GLY A 372 -5.97 -25.98 -10.46
N PRO A 373 -5.98 -26.57 -11.68
CA PRO A 373 -4.99 -26.30 -12.71
C PRO A 373 -4.90 -24.82 -13.09
N GLY A 374 -3.68 -24.32 -13.31
CA GLY A 374 -3.45 -22.95 -13.77
C GLY A 374 -3.74 -21.87 -12.72
N VAL A 375 -3.90 -22.23 -11.44
CA VAL A 375 -4.12 -21.26 -10.37
C VAL A 375 -3.00 -20.22 -10.32
N VAL A 376 -1.74 -20.58 -10.57
CA VAL A 376 -0.62 -19.63 -10.48
C VAL A 376 -0.79 -18.51 -11.52
N GLU A 377 -1.13 -18.86 -12.75
CA GLU A 377 -1.24 -17.94 -13.89
C GLU A 377 -2.54 -17.12 -13.89
N ASN A 378 -3.61 -17.63 -13.29
CA ASN A 378 -4.94 -17.04 -13.34
C ASN A 378 -5.36 -16.53 -11.95
N PRO A 379 -4.98 -15.29 -11.58
CA PRO A 379 -5.39 -14.68 -10.32
C PRO A 379 -6.88 -14.38 -10.31
N GLU A 380 -7.50 -14.59 -9.14
CA GLU A 380 -8.91 -14.31 -8.92
C GLU A 380 -9.13 -13.89 -7.45
N TYR A 381 -10.21 -13.16 -7.20
CA TYR A 381 -10.62 -12.78 -5.85
C TYR A 381 -11.17 -13.96 -5.04
N PRO A 382 -11.16 -13.87 -3.69
CA PRO A 382 -11.62 -14.97 -2.82
C PRO A 382 -13.06 -15.43 -3.08
N ASN A 383 -13.94 -14.53 -3.54
CA ASN A 383 -15.32 -14.84 -3.87
C ASN A 383 -15.73 -14.23 -5.24
N PRO A 384 -15.49 -14.95 -6.35
CA PRO A 384 -15.74 -14.47 -7.71
C PRO A 384 -17.23 -14.27 -8.03
N GLU A 385 -18.13 -14.90 -7.27
CA GLU A 385 -19.57 -14.71 -7.40
C GLU A 385 -20.01 -13.34 -6.88
N VAL A 386 -19.28 -12.79 -5.90
CA VAL A 386 -19.53 -11.46 -5.32
C VAL A 386 -18.82 -10.37 -6.11
N ARG A 387 -17.55 -10.57 -6.48
CA ARG A 387 -16.76 -9.63 -7.27
C ARG A 387 -15.65 -10.36 -8.00
N ARG A 388 -15.46 -10.06 -9.29
CA ARG A 388 -14.37 -10.65 -10.09
C ARG A 388 -13.21 -9.70 -10.26
N LEU A 389 -12.00 -10.24 -10.32
CA LEU A 389 -10.79 -9.44 -10.57
C LEU A 389 -10.86 -8.68 -11.91
N GLU A 390 -11.45 -9.30 -12.95
CA GLU A 390 -11.65 -8.70 -14.28
C GLU A 390 -12.43 -7.38 -14.26
N GLN A 391 -13.27 -7.15 -13.24
CA GLN A 391 -14.03 -5.90 -13.11
C GLN A 391 -13.15 -4.73 -12.62
N ASP A 392 -11.99 -5.05 -12.06
CA ASP A 392 -11.07 -4.07 -11.51
C ASP A 392 -9.84 -3.87 -12.40
N VAL A 393 -9.36 -4.89 -13.13
CA VAL A 393 -8.11 -4.83 -13.93
C VAL A 393 -8.22 -3.91 -15.15
#